data_AF-A0A448X6X6-F1
#
_entry.id   AF-A0A448X6X6-F1
#
_cell.length_a   1.000
_cell.length_b   1.000
_cell.length_c   1.000
_cell.angle_alpha   90.00
_cell.angle_beta   90.00
_cell.angle_gamma   90.00
#
_symmetry.space_group_name_H-M   'P 1'
#
loop_
_entity.id
_entity.type
_entity.pdbx_description
1 polymer ?
#
loop_
_entity_poly.entity_id
_entity_poly.type
_entity_poly.pdbx_seq_one_letter_code
_entity_poly.pdbx_strand_id
1 'polypeptide(L)'
;MVNQFCVVFTFQLAPMRVLRFDGDLLRNTVNEIVKITELKGITWHRFTELNRLMKGLRSHEMTIISGRTGIGKTTFACEYSLDLAEQGVPTLWGSFEMPLRKICRTLLQHEPLHGLTTEQVVSWAELFSSNIPMFFINTCDVHSESDIIKI
;
A
#
# COMPACT_ATOMS: atom_id res chain seq x y z
N MET A 1 12.25 -19.89 -5.76
CA MET A 1 12.56 -18.48 -6.07
C MET A 1 11.31 -17.68 -5.71
N VAL A 2 11.28 -17.05 -4.53
CA VAL A 2 10.04 -16.43 -4.03
C VAL A 2 10.13 -14.92 -4.27
N ASN A 3 9.38 -14.46 -5.26
CA ASN A 3 9.23 -13.05 -5.57
C ASN A 3 8.02 -12.53 -4.78
N GLN A 4 8.24 -12.02 -3.58
CA GLN A 4 7.22 -11.26 -2.85
C GLN A 4 6.99 -9.94 -3.56
N PHE A 5 5.87 -9.82 -4.27
CA PHE A 5 5.38 -8.55 -4.79
C PHE A 5 4.43 -7.95 -3.74
N CYS A 6 4.75 -6.77 -3.21
CA CYS A 6 3.75 -5.93 -2.54
C CYS A 6 3.16 -5.02 -3.62
N VAL A 7 1.85 -5.12 -3.85
CA VAL A 7 1.14 -4.32 -4.85
C VAL A 7 0.17 -3.42 -4.11
N VAL A 8 0.40 -2.11 -4.18
CA VAL A 8 -0.60 -1.11 -3.76
C VAL A 8 -1.50 -0.88 -4.96
N PHE A 9 -2.80 -1.18 -4.82
CA PHE A 9 -3.77 -1.11 -5.91
C PHE A 9 -4.69 0.11 -5.80
N THR A 10 -4.89 0.79 -6.93
CA THR A 10 -6.15 1.47 -7.27
C THR A 10 -6.61 0.90 -8.61
N PHE A 11 -7.74 0.17 -8.66
CA PHE A 11 -8.19 -0.51 -9.89
C PHE A 11 -9.52 0.05 -10.42
N GLN A 12 -9.61 0.15 -11.74
CA GLN A 12 -10.87 0.30 -12.47
C GLN A 12 -10.86 -0.67 -13.65
N LEU A 13 -11.79 -1.62 -13.66
CA LEU A 13 -11.93 -2.58 -14.76
C LEU A 13 -12.73 -1.93 -15.89
N ALA A 14 -12.06 -1.57 -16.98
CA ALA A 14 -12.68 -1.16 -18.23
C ALA A 14 -12.70 -2.35 -19.22
N PRO A 15 -13.73 -2.50 -20.07
CA PRO A 15 -13.79 -3.57 -21.05
C PRO A 15 -12.62 -3.51 -22.03
N MET A 16 -11.94 -4.64 -22.22
CA MET A 16 -10.76 -4.76 -23.09
C MET A 16 -11.15 -4.55 -24.56
N ARG A 17 -10.57 -3.55 -25.21
CA ARG A 17 -10.77 -3.22 -26.63
C ARG A 17 -9.45 -2.82 -27.26
N VAL A 18 -9.26 -3.19 -28.54
CA VAL A 18 -8.13 -2.68 -29.34
C VAL A 18 -8.55 -1.34 -29.93
N LEU A 19 -7.87 -0.27 -29.53
CA LEU A 19 -8.13 1.10 -29.99
C LEU A 19 -6.94 1.59 -30.83
N ARG A 20 -7.20 2.46 -31.81
CA ARG A 20 -6.16 3.26 -32.46
C ARG A 20 -5.93 4.54 -31.67
N PHE A 21 -4.73 5.11 -31.78
CA PHE A 21 -4.40 6.40 -31.18
C PHE A 21 -4.93 7.54 -32.06
N ASP A 22 -6.25 7.71 -32.07
CA ASP A 22 -6.99 8.73 -32.81
C ASP A 22 -8.26 9.14 -32.05
N GLY A 23 -9.05 10.04 -32.64
CA GLY A 23 -10.36 10.45 -32.12
C GLY A 23 -10.33 10.90 -30.66
N ASP A 24 -11.17 10.27 -29.85
CA ASP A 24 -11.33 10.59 -28.44
C ASP A 24 -10.10 10.24 -27.60
N LEU A 25 -9.36 9.18 -27.94
CA LEU A 25 -8.16 8.79 -27.19
C LEU A 25 -7.08 9.87 -27.32
N LEU A 26 -6.79 10.30 -28.55
CA LEU A 26 -5.84 11.39 -28.79
C LEU A 26 -6.27 12.68 -28.09
N ARG A 27 -7.56 13.07 -28.22
CA ARG A 27 -8.09 14.29 -27.60
C ARG A 27 -7.97 14.26 -26.08
N ASN A 28 -8.35 13.15 -25.45
CA ASN A 28 -8.28 13.00 -23.99
C ASN A 28 -6.84 13.02 -23.50
N THR A 29 -5.92 12.30 -24.16
CA THR A 29 -4.50 12.32 -23.81
C THR A 29 -3.88 13.72 -23.94
N VAL A 30 -4.17 14.45 -25.02
CA VAL A 30 -3.66 15.83 -25.18
C VAL A 30 -4.23 16.74 -24.09
N ASN A 31 -5.51 16.61 -23.75
CA ASN A 31 -6.11 17.38 -22.66
C ASN A 31 -5.46 17.09 -21.30
N GLU A 32 -5.13 15.82 -21.02
CA GLU A 32 -4.40 15.44 -19.79
C GLU A 32 -2.99 16.04 -19.75
N ILE A 33 -2.26 16.00 -20.88
CA ILE A 33 -0.93 16.61 -20.99
C ILE A 33 -1.00 18.13 -20.82
N VAL A 34 -2.02 18.80 -21.33
CA VAL A 34 -2.14 20.27 -21.16
C VAL A 34 -2.46 20.65 -19.70
N LYS A 35 -3.13 19.77 -18.96
CA LYS A 35 -3.51 19.97 -17.55
C LYS A 35 -2.45 19.52 -16.52
N ILE A 36 -1.16 19.55 -16.87
CA ILE A 36 0.00 19.06 -16.07
C ILE A 36 -0.04 19.38 -14.56
N THR A 37 -0.69 20.47 -14.14
CA THR A 37 -0.76 20.90 -12.74
C THR A 37 -1.50 19.97 -11.78
N GLU A 38 -2.36 19.06 -12.25
CA GLU A 38 -3.19 18.18 -11.40
C GLU A 38 -2.63 16.76 -11.17
N LEU A 39 -1.51 16.39 -11.81
CA LEU A 39 -0.96 15.02 -11.77
C LEU A 39 0.25 14.86 -10.82
N LYS A 40 0.29 15.59 -9.70
CA LYS A 40 1.31 15.37 -8.67
C LYS A 40 0.89 14.18 -7.81
N GLY A 41 1.80 13.21 -7.67
CA GLY A 41 1.58 12.08 -6.77
C GLY A 41 1.62 12.51 -5.31
N ILE A 42 1.10 11.67 -4.43
CA ILE A 42 1.16 11.85 -2.99
C ILE A 42 2.61 11.64 -2.55
N THR A 43 3.25 12.70 -2.09
CA THR A 43 4.65 12.64 -1.65
C THR A 43 4.78 11.96 -0.30
N TRP A 44 5.79 11.12 -0.13
CA TRP A 44 6.05 10.51 1.17
C TRP A 44 6.62 11.53 2.16
N HIS A 45 6.27 11.45 3.44
CA HIS A 45 6.89 12.30 4.47
C HIS A 45 8.28 11.77 4.87
N ARG A 46 8.42 10.44 4.97
CA ARG A 46 9.64 9.74 5.41
C ARG A 46 10.72 9.60 4.32
N PHE A 47 10.40 9.81 3.03
CA PHE A 47 11.30 9.48 1.91
C PHE A 47 11.58 10.66 0.95
N THR A 48 12.41 11.61 1.38
CA THR A 48 12.77 12.80 0.57
C THR A 48 13.44 12.45 -0.77
N GLU A 49 14.40 11.51 -0.78
CA GLU A 49 15.06 11.11 -2.03
C GLU A 49 14.13 10.37 -2.99
N LEU A 50 13.20 9.57 -2.46
CA LEU A 50 12.20 8.90 -3.28
C LEU A 50 11.26 9.90 -3.93
N ASN A 51 10.87 10.96 -3.20
CA ASN A 51 10.10 12.08 -3.77
C ASN A 51 10.86 12.79 -4.89
N ARG A 52 12.18 12.99 -4.75
CA ARG A 52 13.00 13.62 -5.78
C ARG A 52 13.01 12.80 -7.08
N LEU A 53 13.02 11.48 -6.96
CA LEU A 53 13.04 10.56 -8.11
C LEU A 53 11.64 10.34 -8.71
N MET A 54 10.64 10.04 -7.88
CA MET A 54 9.32 9.56 -8.33
C MET A 54 8.26 10.66 -8.36
N LYS A 55 8.44 11.74 -7.58
CA LYS A 55 7.48 12.84 -7.37
C LYS A 55 6.15 12.38 -6.73
N GLY A 56 6.24 11.43 -5.80
CA GLY A 56 5.11 10.86 -5.07
C GLY A 56 4.40 9.71 -5.79
N LEU A 57 3.48 9.06 -5.07
CA LEU A 57 2.62 7.98 -5.58
C LEU A 57 1.49 8.56 -6.43
N ARG A 58 1.43 8.21 -7.72
CA ARG A 58 0.34 8.64 -8.60
C ARG A 58 -0.84 7.68 -8.55
N SER A 59 -2.03 8.23 -8.79
CA SER A 59 -3.22 7.41 -9.03
C SER A 59 -3.01 6.51 -10.23
N HIS A 60 -3.53 5.28 -10.17
CA HIS A 60 -3.47 4.28 -11.24
C HIS A 60 -2.05 3.78 -11.58
N GLU A 61 -1.06 4.03 -10.72
CA GLU A 61 0.30 3.50 -10.89
C GLU A 61 0.45 2.12 -10.20
N MET A 62 1.28 1.24 -10.78
CA MET A 62 1.67 -0.03 -10.16
C MET A 62 3.15 0.02 -9.81
N THR A 63 3.47 0.03 -8.52
CA THR A 63 4.86 -0.04 -8.03
C THR A 63 5.24 -1.48 -7.71
N ILE A 64 6.38 -1.94 -8.22
CA ILE A 64 6.93 -3.28 -7.96
C ILE A 64 8.25 -3.15 -7.19
N ILE A 65 8.30 -3.71 -5.98
CA ILE A 65 9.51 -3.79 -5.16
C ILE A 65 10.10 -5.20 -5.30
N SER A 66 11.29 -5.32 -5.87
CA SER A 66 11.95 -6.62 -6.12
C SER A 66 13.40 -6.64 -5.64
N GLY A 67 13.96 -7.85 -5.47
CA GLY A 67 15.30 -8.05 -4.92
C GLY A 67 15.42 -9.35 -4.11
N ARG A 68 16.64 -9.71 -3.68
CA ARG A 68 16.93 -10.96 -2.94
C ARG A 68 16.23 -11.00 -1.57
N THR A 69 16.03 -12.19 -1.00
CA THR A 69 15.49 -12.34 0.36
C THR A 69 16.43 -11.70 1.38
N GLY A 70 15.86 -11.09 2.43
CA GLY A 70 16.64 -10.45 3.50
C GLY A 70 17.16 -9.04 3.19
N ILE A 71 16.96 -8.51 1.98
CA ILE A 71 17.41 -7.15 1.62
C ILE A 71 16.50 -6.02 2.18
N GLY A 72 15.45 -6.37 2.93
CA GLY A 72 14.55 -5.39 3.55
C GLY A 72 13.35 -4.95 2.70
N LYS A 73 12.99 -5.64 1.61
CA LYS A 73 11.83 -5.28 0.77
C LYS A 73 10.53 -5.12 1.57
N THR A 74 10.23 -6.10 2.43
CA THR A 74 9.01 -6.10 3.23
C THR A 74 9.03 -4.97 4.26
N THR A 75 10.19 -4.72 4.88
CA THR A 75 10.38 -3.59 5.81
C THR A 75 10.17 -2.26 5.09
N PHE A 76 10.78 -2.07 3.92
CA PHE A 76 10.58 -0.88 3.10
C PHE A 76 9.11 -0.71 2.69
N ALA A 77 8.45 -1.79 2.25
CA ALA A 77 7.03 -1.76 1.89
C ALA A 77 6.15 -1.38 3.09
N CYS A 78 6.44 -1.89 4.30
CA CYS A 78 5.74 -1.49 5.53
C CYS A 78 5.84 0.01 5.76
N GLU A 79 7.06 0.56 5.81
CA GLU A 79 7.30 2.00 6.01
C GLU A 79 6.68 2.87 4.91
N TYR A 80 6.84 2.46 3.65
CA TYR A 80 6.26 3.12 2.49
C TYR A 80 4.74 3.21 2.58
N SER A 81 4.08 2.11 2.95
CA SER A 81 2.62 2.03 3.03
C SER A 81 2.07 2.72 4.27
N LEU A 82 2.82 2.68 5.38
CA LEU A 82 2.45 3.32 6.63
C LEU A 82 2.47 4.84 6.49
N ASP A 83 3.51 5.39 5.87
CA ASP A 83 3.61 6.82 5.59
C ASP A 83 2.42 7.35 4.78
N LEU A 84 1.96 6.59 3.79
CA LEU A 84 0.77 6.92 3.01
C LEU A 84 -0.52 6.80 3.84
N ALA A 85 -0.64 5.75 4.66
CA ALA A 85 -1.81 5.55 5.51
C ALA A 85 -1.92 6.64 6.59
N GLU A 86 -0.80 7.06 7.21
CA GLU A 86 -0.76 8.18 8.16
C GLU A 86 -1.19 9.51 7.53
N GLN A 87 -0.97 9.68 6.22
CA GLN A 87 -1.47 10.82 5.44
C GLN A 87 -2.96 10.69 5.07
N GLY A 88 -3.63 9.62 5.50
CA GLY A 88 -5.05 9.37 5.23
C GLY A 88 -5.32 8.61 3.93
N VAL A 89 -4.30 8.07 3.26
CA VAL A 89 -4.49 7.29 2.03
C VAL A 89 -4.99 5.88 2.39
N PRO A 90 -6.19 5.46 1.92
CA PRO A 90 -6.68 4.12 2.18
C PRO A 90 -5.71 3.07 1.65
N THR A 91 -5.17 2.26 2.55
CA THR A 91 -4.07 1.34 2.24
C THR A 91 -4.50 -0.09 2.54
N LEU A 92 -4.46 -0.95 1.52
CA LEU A 92 -4.83 -2.34 1.63
C LEU A 92 -3.59 -3.24 1.51
N TRP A 93 -3.35 -4.06 2.53
CA TRP A 93 -2.29 -5.06 2.56
C TRP A 93 -2.81 -6.46 2.24
N GLY A 94 -2.21 -7.10 1.25
CA GLY A 94 -2.29 -8.55 1.03
C GLY A 94 -0.90 -9.15 1.14
N SER A 95 -0.74 -10.17 1.97
CA SER A 95 0.56 -10.84 2.16
C SER A 95 0.44 -12.32 1.86
N PHE A 96 1.15 -12.77 0.83
CA PHE A 96 1.09 -14.15 0.31
C PHE A 96 2.23 -15.05 0.80
N GLU A 97 3.26 -14.49 1.42
CA GLU A 97 4.40 -15.28 1.94
C GLU A 97 4.55 -15.12 3.47
N MET A 98 4.31 -13.93 4.00
CA MET A 98 4.43 -13.67 5.43
C MET A 98 3.06 -13.64 6.10
N PRO A 99 2.88 -14.28 7.27
CA PRO A 99 1.63 -14.18 8.02
C PRO A 99 1.33 -12.73 8.41
N LEU A 100 0.05 -12.31 8.31
CA LEU A 100 -0.37 -10.94 8.61
C LEU A 100 0.09 -10.46 9.98
N ARG A 101 0.05 -11.30 11.02
CA ARG A 101 0.57 -10.95 12.36
C ARG A 101 2.03 -10.45 12.36
N LYS A 102 2.88 -10.96 11.46
CA LYS A 102 4.28 -10.50 11.33
C LYS A 102 4.36 -9.16 10.60
N ILE A 103 3.50 -8.95 9.61
CA ILE A 103 3.37 -7.67 8.89
C ILE A 103 2.84 -6.60 9.85
N CYS A 104 1.72 -6.85 10.54
CA CYS A 104 1.17 -5.93 11.53
C CYS A 104 2.18 -5.63 12.63
N ARG A 105 2.91 -6.62 13.16
CA ARG A 105 3.99 -6.37 14.10
C ARG A 105 5.05 -5.40 13.53
N THR A 106 5.47 -5.58 12.28
CA THR A 106 6.47 -4.71 11.65
C THR A 106 5.94 -3.30 11.45
N LEU A 107 4.70 -3.18 10.95
CA LEU A 107 4.00 -1.90 10.80
C LEU A 107 3.89 -1.19 12.14
N LEU A 108 3.59 -1.94 13.21
CA LEU A 108 3.34 -1.36 14.52
C LEU A 108 4.62 -1.00 15.29
N GLN A 109 5.73 -1.71 15.04
CA GLN A 109 7.00 -1.49 15.72
C GLN A 109 7.78 -0.25 15.23
N HIS A 110 7.19 0.59 14.37
CA HIS A 110 7.81 1.85 13.96
C HIS A 110 7.97 2.83 15.14
N GLU A 111 7.07 2.75 16.13
CA GLU A 111 7.22 3.47 17.40
C GLU A 111 8.15 2.71 18.36
N PRO A 112 8.94 3.42 19.18
CA PRO A 112 9.78 2.78 20.20
C PRO A 112 8.90 2.20 21.32
N LEU A 113 8.40 0.99 21.12
CA LEU A 113 7.61 0.24 22.11
C LEU A 113 8.45 -0.28 23.30
N HIS A 114 9.74 0.05 23.35
CA HIS A 114 10.65 -0.39 24.42
C HIS A 114 10.30 0.28 25.75
N GLY A 115 10.06 -0.53 26.77
CA GLY A 115 9.74 -0.06 28.12
C GLY A 115 8.26 0.25 28.36
N LEU A 116 7.39 0.03 27.37
CA LEU A 116 5.94 0.12 27.55
C LEU A 116 5.38 -1.12 28.26
N THR A 117 4.36 -0.91 29.10
CA THR A 117 3.58 -2.01 29.66
C THR A 117 2.66 -2.63 28.61
N THR A 118 2.14 -3.82 28.89
CA THR A 118 1.19 -4.51 27.99
C THR A 118 -0.04 -3.63 27.70
N GLU A 119 -0.56 -2.93 28.71
CA GLU A 119 -1.72 -2.05 28.58
C GLU A 119 -1.43 -0.86 27.65
N GLN A 120 -0.23 -0.29 27.74
CA GLN A 120 0.20 0.80 26.86
C GLN A 120 0.33 0.33 25.41
N VAL A 121 0.86 -0.87 25.19
CA VAL A 121 0.95 -1.46 23.84
C VAL A 121 -0.43 -1.72 23.25
N VAL A 122 -1.36 -2.24 24.06
CA VAL A 122 -2.75 -2.48 23.63
C VAL A 122 -3.45 -1.18 23.27
N SER A 123 -3.41 -0.17 24.15
CA SER A 123 -4.03 1.13 23.91
C SER A 123 -3.47 1.80 22.65
N TRP A 124 -2.16 1.71 22.45
CA TRP A 124 -1.52 2.23 21.26
C TRP A 124 -1.94 1.48 19.98
N ALA A 125 -2.08 0.15 20.04
CA ALA A 125 -2.57 -0.64 18.90
C ALA A 125 -4.03 -0.31 18.55
N GLU A 126 -4.87 -0.05 19.55
CA GLU A 126 -6.25 0.39 19.35
C GLU A 126 -6.31 1.77 18.69
N LEU A 127 -5.50 2.73 19.16
CA LEU A 127 -5.38 4.06 18.56
C LEU A 127 -4.87 4.00 17.12
N PHE A 128 -3.90 3.13 16.84
CA PHE A 128 -3.44 2.88 15.48
C PHE A 128 -4.60 2.39 14.60
N SER A 129 -5.35 1.39 15.10
CA SER A 129 -6.48 0.81 14.36
C SER A 129 -7.62 1.79 14.12
N SER A 130 -7.83 2.79 14.98
CA SER A 130 -8.91 3.78 14.80
C SER A 130 -8.51 4.93 13.88
N ASN A 131 -7.24 5.32 13.88
CA ASN A 131 -6.80 6.55 13.23
C ASN A 131 -6.17 6.33 11.85
N ILE A 132 -5.65 5.13 11.59
CA ILE A 132 -4.93 4.81 10.36
C ILE A 132 -5.84 3.98 9.42
N PRO A 133 -6.15 4.44 8.19
CA PRO A 133 -7.01 3.73 7.23
C PRO A 133 -6.27 2.57 6.56
N MET A 134 -5.83 1.60 7.37
CA MET A 134 -5.10 0.42 6.93
C MET A 134 -5.95 -0.84 7.03
N PHE A 135 -6.07 -1.55 5.92
CA PHE A 135 -6.90 -2.74 5.75
C PHE A 135 -6.03 -3.94 5.40
N PHE A 136 -6.48 -5.15 5.73
CA PHE A 136 -5.73 -6.37 5.48
C PHE A 136 -6.62 -7.44 4.84
N ILE A 137 -6.15 -8.06 3.77
CA ILE A 137 -6.75 -9.27 3.21
C ILE A 137 -5.90 -10.46 3.63
N ASN A 138 -6.59 -11.46 4.15
CA ASN A 138 -6.00 -12.74 4.44
C ASN A 138 -6.01 -13.62 3.19
N THR A 139 -4.83 -13.82 2.59
CA THR A 139 -4.65 -14.67 1.41
C THR A 139 -3.93 -15.98 1.71
N CYS A 140 -3.50 -16.18 2.97
CA CYS A 140 -2.75 -17.35 3.42
C CYS A 140 -3.60 -18.35 4.22
N ASP A 141 -4.77 -17.96 4.74
CA ASP A 141 -5.69 -18.89 5.38
C ASP A 141 -6.55 -19.59 4.33
N VAL A 142 -5.99 -20.65 3.75
CA VAL A 142 -6.81 -21.72 3.21
C VAL A 142 -7.15 -22.63 4.39
N HIS A 143 -8.40 -22.50 4.85
CA HIS A 143 -9.12 -23.25 5.90
C HIS A 143 -9.08 -22.74 7.36
N SER A 144 -10.17 -22.08 7.76
CA SER A 144 -11.08 -22.71 8.73
C SER A 144 -12.53 -22.43 8.30
N GLU A 145 -13.29 -23.50 8.04
CA GLU A 145 -14.73 -23.45 7.71
C GLU A 145 -15.62 -22.81 8.81
N SER A 146 -15.03 -22.32 9.90
CA SER A 146 -15.74 -21.77 11.06
C SER A 146 -16.10 -20.28 10.97
N ASP A 147 -15.53 -19.53 10.02
CA ASP A 147 -15.69 -18.06 10.00
C ASP A 147 -16.62 -17.56 8.88
N ILE A 148 -17.44 -18.44 8.31
CA ILE A 148 -18.57 -18.03 7.46
C ILE A 148 -19.67 -17.48 8.38
N ILE A 149 -19.54 -16.19 8.68
CA ILE A 149 -20.62 -15.21 8.80
C ILE A 149 -21.93 -15.79 9.37
N LYS A 150 -22.10 -15.71 10.69
CA LYS A 150 -23.44 -15.58 11.28
C LYS A 150 -23.80 -14.09 11.23
N ILE A 151 -24.62 -13.74 10.24
CA ILE A 151 -25.52 -12.56 10.30
C ILE A 151 -26.74 -12.96 11.12
#